data_AF-A0A2E6RAZ7-F1
#
_entry.id   AF-A0A2E6RAZ7-F1
#
_cell.length_a   1.000
_cell.length_b   1.000
_cell.length_c   1.000
_cell.angle_alpha   90.00
_cell.angle_beta   90.00
_cell.angle_gamma   90.00
#
_symmetry.space_group_name_H-M   'P 1'
#
loop_
_entity.id
_entity.type
_entity.pdbx_description
1 polymer ?
#
loop_
_entity_poly.entity_id
_entity_poly.type
_entity_poly.pdbx_seq_one_letter_code
_entity_poly.pdbx_strand_id
1 'polypeptide(L)' 'MERNQAKGKWKQLTANVKQEWAELTDDEVGKAEGNFDELVARIQEKYGESRETIARKLNKMME' A
#
# COMPACT_ATOMS: atom_id res chain seq x y z
N MET A 1 16.64 9.10 15.72
CA MET A 1 16.88 8.49 14.39
C MET A 1 15.80 7.47 14.08
N GLU A 2 14.54 7.89 13.86
CA GLU A 2 13.41 6.93 13.78
C GLU A 2 12.49 7.17 12.57
N ARG A 3 12.48 8.39 12.01
CA ARG A 3 11.64 8.74 10.84
C ARG A 3 12.07 8.07 9.53
N ASN A 4 13.35 7.71 9.39
CA ASN A 4 13.87 7.13 8.15
C ASN A 4 13.43 5.68 7.93
N GLN A 5 13.22 4.90 8.99
CA GLN A 5 12.89 3.49 8.85
C GLN A 5 11.45 3.28 8.38
N ALA A 6 10.49 4.05 8.91
CA ALA A 6 9.09 3.99 8.49
C ALA A 6 8.93 4.37 7.00
N LYS A 7 9.65 5.41 6.55
CA LYS A 7 9.64 5.82 5.14
C LYS A 7 10.25 4.77 4.20
N GLY A 8 11.29 4.07 4.66
CA GLY A 8 11.91 2.96 3.92
C GLY A 8 10.97 1.77 3.77
N LYS A 9 10.36 1.32 4.88
CA LYS A 9 9.37 0.23 4.87
C LYS A 9 8.15 0.57 4.00
N TRP A 10 7.64 1.80 4.10
CA TRP A 10 6.52 2.26 3.28
C TRP A 10 6.85 2.22 1.78
N LYS A 11 8.05 2.66 1.39
CA LYS A 11 8.49 2.63 -0.02
C LYS A 11 8.58 1.20 -0.56
N GLN A 12 8.95 0.24 0.29
CA GLN A 12 9.03 -1.16 -0.09
C GLN A 12 7.63 -1.79 -0.19
N LEU A 13 6.74 -1.46 0.75
CA LEU A 13 5.33 -1.85 0.70
C LEU A 13 4.68 -1.35 -0.59
N THR A 14 4.79 -0.05 -0.91
CA THR A 14 4.19 0.52 -2.12
C THR A 14 4.76 -0.07 -3.41
N ALA A 15 6.04 -0.46 -3.43
CA ALA A 15 6.61 -1.20 -4.56
C ALA A 15 5.95 -2.57 -4.75
N ASN A 16 5.81 -3.36 -3.67
CA ASN A 16 5.15 -4.67 -3.71
C ASN A 16 3.68 -4.56 -4.10
N VAL A 17 2.98 -3.54 -3.59
CA VAL A 17 1.60 -3.22 -3.94
C VAL A 17 1.45 -3.01 -5.44
N LYS A 18 2.32 -2.20 -6.05
CA LYS A 18 2.26 -1.96 -7.49
C LYS A 18 2.56 -3.21 -8.33
N GLN A 19 3.36 -4.14 -7.80
CA GLN A 19 3.59 -5.43 -8.47
C GLN A 19 2.36 -6.34 -8.38
N GLU A 20 1.69 -6.37 -7.23
CA GLU A 20 0.50 -7.20 -7.03
C GLU A 20 -0.74 -6.63 -7.74
N TRP A 21 -0.87 -5.31 -7.74
CA TRP A 21 -1.95 -4.54 -8.35
C TRP A 21 -1.38 -3.65 -9.46
N ALA A 22 -1.11 -4.26 -10.63
CA ALA A 22 -0.44 -3.63 -11.78
C ALA A 22 -1.12 -2.36 -12.32
N GLU A 23 -2.41 -2.17 -12.08
CA GLU A 23 -3.12 -0.97 -12.48
C GLU A 23 -2.96 0.22 -11.51
N LEU A 24 -2.31 0.05 -10.34
CA LEU A 24 -2.04 1.16 -9.43
C LEU A 24 -0.80 1.94 -9.89
N THR A 25 -0.92 3.26 -9.90
CA THR A 25 0.19 4.16 -10.27
C THR A 25 0.99 4.61 -9.05
N ASP A 26 2.20 5.13 -9.28
CA ASP A 26 3.02 5.70 -8.19
C ASP A 26 2.30 6.84 -7.46
N ASP A 27 1.48 7.60 -8.17
CA ASP A 27 0.71 8.69 -7.60
C ASP A 27 -0.39 8.18 -6.66
N GLU A 28 -1.01 7.05 -7.01
CA GLU A 28 -2.07 6.41 -6.21
C GLU A 28 -1.53 5.89 -4.87
N VAL A 29 -0.43 5.13 -4.91
CA VAL A 29 0.17 4.57 -3.69
C VAL A 29 1.10 5.55 -2.97
N GLY A 30 1.63 6.54 -3.69
CA GLY A 30 2.56 7.54 -3.17
C GLY A 30 1.86 8.64 -2.39
N LYS A 31 0.67 9.10 -2.85
CA LYS A 31 -0.16 10.07 -2.12
C LYS A 31 -0.58 9.57 -0.74
N ALA A 32 -0.63 8.26 -0.54
CA ALA A 32 -0.95 7.71 0.75
C ALA A 32 0.12 8.00 1.83
N GLU A 33 1.34 8.48 1.53
CA GLU A 33 2.36 9.00 2.50
C GLU A 33 2.42 8.30 3.89
N GLY A 34 2.31 6.96 3.97
CA GLY A 34 2.33 6.22 5.25
C GLY A 34 0.96 5.88 5.84
N ASN A 35 -0.12 6.28 5.18
CA ASN A 35 -1.50 6.02 5.54
C ASN A 35 -2.01 4.74 4.86
N PHE A 36 -1.98 3.66 5.64
CA PHE A 36 -2.43 2.34 5.21
C PHE A 36 -3.92 2.30 4.86
N ASP A 37 -4.76 3.07 5.55
CA ASP A 37 -6.22 3.09 5.33
C ASP A 37 -6.55 3.68 3.96
N GLU A 38 -5.87 4.76 3.59
CA GLU A 38 -6.03 5.38 2.27
C GLU A 38 -5.55 4.47 1.14
N LEU A 39 -4.45 3.75 1.35
CA LEU A 39 -3.98 2.74 0.41
C LEU A 39 -5.03 1.64 0.19
N VAL A 40 -5.63 1.15 1.28
CA VAL A 40 -6.71 0.15 1.22
C VAL A 40 -7.94 0.69 0.47
N ALA A 41 -8.36 1.92 0.75
CA ALA A 41 -9.50 2.54 0.09
C ALA A 41 -9.30 2.64 -1.44
N ARG A 42 -8.14 3.11 -1.90
CA ARG A 42 -7.83 3.23 -3.34
C ARG A 42 -7.83 1.88 -4.04
N ILE A 43 -7.22 0.87 -3.42
CA ILE A 43 -7.20 -0.49 -3.95
C ILE A 43 -8.64 -1.03 -4.04
N GLN A 44 -9.45 -0.81 -3.01
CA GLN A 44 -10.85 -1.20 -2.99
C GLN A 44 -11.65 -0.51 -4.11
N GLU A 45 -11.46 0.80 -4.32
CA GLU A 45 -12.17 1.55 -5.37
C GLU A 45 -11.81 1.05 -6.78
N LYS A 46 -10.56 0.64 -7.00
CA LYS A 46 -10.07 0.24 -8.33
C LYS A 46 -10.31 -1.23 -8.66
N TYR A 47 -10.11 -2.13 -7.69
CA TYR A 47 -10.22 -3.57 -7.90
C TYR A 47 -11.52 -4.16 -7.35
N GLY A 48 -12.29 -3.41 -6.56
CA GLY A 48 -13.51 -3.91 -5.91
C GLY A 48 -13.24 -4.95 -4.82
N GLU A 49 -11.98 -5.14 -4.40
CA GLU A 49 -11.64 -6.11 -3.36
C GLU A 49 -12.11 -5.65 -1.98
N SER A 50 -12.41 -6.63 -1.11
CA SER A 50 -12.78 -6.33 0.27
C SER A 50 -11.60 -5.77 1.05
N ARG A 51 -11.84 -4.78 1.90
CA ARG A 51 -10.82 -4.16 2.78
C ARG A 51 -10.00 -5.18 3.55
N GLU A 52 -10.65 -6.24 4.04
CA GLU A 52 -9.99 -7.32 4.79
C GLU A 52 -8.96 -8.07 3.93
N THR A 53 -9.28 -8.37 2.67
CA THR A 53 -8.36 -9.05 1.75
C THR A 53 -7.16 -8.18 1.43
N ILE A 54 -7.40 -6.90 1.18
CA ILE A 54 -6.34 -5.93 0.91
C ILE A 54 -5.45 -5.77 2.14
N ALA A 55 -6.04 -5.54 3.32
CA ALA A 55 -5.31 -5.40 4.57
C ALA A 55 -4.45 -6.63 4.89
N ARG A 56 -4.96 -7.85 4.66
CA ARG A 56 -4.17 -9.08 4.80
C ARG A 56 -2.98 -9.13 3.87
N LYS A 57 -3.16 -8.80 2.58
CA LYS A 57 -2.08 -8.76 1.58
C LYS A 57 -1.02 -7.74 1.98
N LEU A 58 -1.44 -6.54 2.35
CA LEU A 58 -0.53 -5.49 2.78
C LEU A 58 0.22 -5.85 4.08
N ASN A 59 -0.44 -6.49 5.04
CA ASN A 59 0.21 -6.98 6.26
C ASN A 59 1.29 -8.02 5.92
N LYS A 60 0.99 -8.96 5.02
CA LYS A 60 1.95 -9.96 4.54
C LYS A 60 3.15 -9.33 3.80
N MET A 61 2.97 -8.17 3.18
CA MET A 61 4.06 -7.43 2.52
C MET A 61 4.95 -6.63 3.49
N MET A 62 4.50 -6.42 4.74
CA MET A 62 5.25 -5.71 5.79
C MET A 62 5.90 -6.62 6.82
N GLU A 63 5.56 -7.91 6.80
CA GLU A 63 6.20 -8.99 7.57
C GLU A 63 7.61 -9.29 7.04
#